data_AF-A0A7W0KKX1-F1
#
_entry.id   AF-A0A7W0KKX1-F1
#
_cell.length_a   1.000
_cell.length_b   1.000
_cell.length_c   1.000
_cell.angle_alpha   90.00
_cell.angle_beta   90.00
_cell.angle_gamma   90.00
#
_symmetry.space_group_name_H-M   'P 1'
#
loop_
_entity.id
_entity.type
_entity.pdbx_description
1 polymer ?
#
loop_
_entity_poly.entity_id
_entity_poly.type
_entity_poly.pdbx_seq_one_letter_code
_entity_poly.pdbx_strand_id
1 'polypeptide(L)'
;MAAPPRRMPTPTATDEGGGGHAGEEPLTGDIAAQVEAAALAEYPDATVVRLETDSDGVYEAHLETADGPEVTVEVDENFEVTGEETHP
;
A
#
# COMPACT_ATOMS: atom_id res chain seq x y z
N MET A 1 0.75 -45.92 26.20
CA MET A 1 1.32 -45.47 24.90
C MET A 1 0.17 -45.00 24.03
N ALA A 2 0.38 -43.93 23.25
CA ALA A 2 -0.50 -43.28 22.26
C ALA A 2 -1.31 -42.03 22.70
N ALA A 3 -1.32 -41.06 21.79
CA ALA A 3 -1.46 -39.61 21.89
C ALA A 3 -2.90 -39.05 22.08
N PRO A 4 -3.06 -37.74 22.38
CA PRO A 4 -4.37 -37.05 22.45
C PRO A 4 -4.56 -36.13 21.19
N PRO A 5 -5.63 -35.29 21.09
CA PRO A 5 -6.82 -35.55 20.25
C PRO A 5 -7.15 -34.33 19.33
N ARG A 6 -8.28 -34.34 18.58
CA ARG A 6 -9.40 -33.36 18.76
C ARG A 6 -10.45 -33.36 17.64
N ARG A 7 -11.68 -33.11 18.11
CA ARG A 7 -12.97 -32.99 17.46
C ARG A 7 -13.01 -31.93 16.34
N MET A 8 -13.81 -32.21 15.32
CA MET A 8 -14.43 -31.20 14.46
C MET A 8 -15.53 -30.45 15.22
N PRO A 9 -15.67 -29.13 14.98
CA PRO A 9 -17.00 -28.53 14.96
C PRO A 9 -17.23 -27.57 13.77
N THR A 10 -18.37 -27.78 13.09
CA THR A 10 -19.30 -26.82 12.45
C THR A 10 -18.85 -25.83 11.36
N PRO A 11 -19.70 -25.58 10.33
CA PRO A 11 -19.40 -24.63 9.26
C PRO A 11 -19.72 -23.20 9.69
N THR A 12 -18.69 -22.38 9.86
CA THR A 12 -18.82 -20.93 9.84
C THR A 12 -18.15 -20.49 8.54
N ALA A 13 -18.97 -20.25 7.50
CA ALA A 13 -18.53 -19.47 6.36
C ALA A 13 -18.52 -18.01 6.81
N THR A 14 -17.44 -17.62 7.48
CA THR A 14 -16.96 -16.24 7.43
C THR A 14 -15.68 -16.36 6.63
N ASP A 15 -15.81 -15.92 5.38
CA ASP A 15 -14.73 -15.48 4.50
C ASP A 15 -13.81 -14.47 5.22
N GLU A 16 -12.71 -14.07 4.59
CA GLU A 16 -11.66 -13.14 5.08
C GLU A 16 -10.50 -13.89 5.76
N GLY A 17 -9.54 -14.48 5.05
CA GLY A 17 -8.85 -13.93 3.89
C GLY A 17 -7.68 -13.06 4.37
N GLY A 18 -6.46 -13.61 4.30
CA GLY A 18 -5.22 -12.84 4.16
C GLY A 18 -4.71 -12.08 5.39
N GLY A 19 -3.68 -12.62 6.05
CA GLY A 19 -2.79 -11.83 6.90
C GLY A 19 -1.81 -11.00 6.07
N GLY A 20 -2.30 -9.99 5.37
CA GLY A 20 -1.51 -8.95 4.71
C GLY A 20 -2.33 -7.67 4.74
N HIS A 21 -1.79 -6.60 5.32
CA HIS A 21 -2.27 -5.21 5.28
C HIS A 21 -3.76 -5.08 4.93
N ALA A 22 -4.63 -5.39 5.89
CA ALA A 22 -6.07 -5.36 5.69
C ALA A 22 -6.53 -3.89 5.68
N GLY A 23 -6.41 -3.22 4.53
CA GLY A 23 -6.94 -1.86 4.34
C GLY A 23 -6.38 -1.06 3.16
N GLU A 24 -5.30 -1.47 2.51
CA GLU A 24 -4.70 -0.72 1.39
C GLU A 24 -5.30 -1.16 0.04
N GLU A 25 -5.93 -0.21 -0.67
CA GLU A 25 -6.60 -0.44 -1.94
C GLU A 25 -5.90 0.34 -3.07
N PRO A 26 -5.69 -0.29 -4.24
CA PRO A 26 -5.01 0.38 -5.35
C PRO A 26 -5.83 1.56 -5.86
N LEU A 27 -5.16 2.70 -6.01
CA LEU A 27 -5.75 3.92 -6.54
C LEU A 27 -6.03 3.77 -8.03
N THR A 28 -7.16 4.32 -8.48
CA THR A 28 -7.56 4.31 -9.88
C THR A 28 -8.19 5.64 -10.30
N GLY A 29 -8.30 5.87 -11.61
CA GLY A 29 -8.95 7.05 -12.18
C GLY A 29 -8.18 8.35 -11.90
N ASP A 30 -8.91 9.44 -11.71
CA ASP A 30 -8.35 10.80 -11.58
C ASP A 30 -7.53 10.99 -10.29
N ILE A 31 -7.80 10.21 -9.24
CA ILE A 31 -7.06 10.25 -7.98
C ILE A 31 -5.64 9.72 -8.20
N ALA A 32 -5.52 8.55 -8.83
CA ALA A 32 -4.22 7.97 -9.15
C ALA A 32 -3.36 8.93 -9.98
N ALA A 33 -3.94 9.55 -11.01
CA ALA A 33 -3.21 10.51 -11.86
C ALA A 33 -2.72 11.76 -11.10
N GLN A 34 -3.49 12.24 -10.10
CA GLN A 34 -3.07 13.38 -9.28
C GLN A 34 -1.97 13.01 -8.30
N VAL A 35 -2.08 11.86 -7.64
CA VAL A 35 -1.04 11.34 -6.73
C VAL A 35 0.25 11.04 -7.50
N GLU A 36 0.15 10.43 -8.68
CA GLU A 36 1.28 10.20 -9.59
C GLU A 36 1.97 11.52 -9.96
N ALA A 37 1.19 12.54 -10.34
CA ALA A 37 1.74 13.84 -10.71
C ALA A 37 2.42 14.55 -9.54
N ALA A 38 1.87 14.45 -8.32
CA ALA A 38 2.49 14.99 -7.12
C ALA A 38 3.82 14.28 -6.80
N ALA A 39 3.82 12.95 -6.87
CA ALA A 39 5.01 12.13 -6.61
C ALA A 39 6.12 12.38 -7.63
N LEU A 40 5.79 12.43 -8.93
CA LEU A 40 6.74 12.73 -10.00
C LEU A 40 7.20 14.19 -10.03
N ALA A 41 6.48 15.11 -9.39
CA ALA A 41 6.96 16.49 -9.23
C ALA A 41 8.17 16.55 -8.28
N GLU A 42 8.18 15.71 -7.24
CA GLU A 42 9.30 15.59 -6.30
C GLU A 42 10.42 14.69 -6.86
N TYR A 43 10.02 13.60 -7.53
CA TYR A 43 10.92 12.60 -8.10
C TYR A 43 10.74 12.47 -9.62
N PRO A 44 11.22 13.45 -10.42
CA PRO A 44 10.99 13.47 -11.87
C PRO A 44 11.69 12.33 -12.62
N ASP A 45 12.72 11.74 -12.02
CA ASP A 45 13.51 10.63 -12.59
C ASP A 45 13.10 9.26 -12.03
N ALA A 46 12.10 9.20 -11.13
CA ALA A 46 11.60 7.95 -10.57
C ALA A 46 10.49 7.33 -11.43
N THR A 47 10.27 6.04 -11.24
CA THR A 47 9.19 5.30 -11.87
C THR A 47 8.14 4.94 -10.84
N VAL A 48 6.88 5.30 -11.09
CA VAL A 48 5.78 4.90 -10.21
C VAL A 48 5.53 3.41 -10.34
N VAL A 49 5.75 2.69 -9.24
CA VAL A 49 5.54 1.24 -9.13
C VAL A 49 4.10 0.97 -8.74
N ARG A 50 3.59 1.73 -7.76
CA ARG A 50 2.27 1.51 -7.18
C ARG A 50 1.69 2.76 -6.56
N LEU A 51 0.37 2.86 -6.59
CA LEU A 51 -0.41 3.92 -5.98
C LEU A 51 -1.52 3.25 -5.18
N GLU A 52 -1.54 3.45 -3.88
CA GLU A 52 -2.49 2.80 -2.97
C GLU A 52 -3.05 3.83 -1.97
N THR A 53 -4.22 3.55 -1.39
CA THR A 53 -4.68 4.28 -0.21
C THR A 53 -3.93 3.74 0.99
N ASP A 54 -3.28 4.59 1.76
CA ASP A 54 -2.67 4.17 3.03
C ASP A 54 -3.75 3.96 4.10
N SER A 55 -3.57 2.96 4.97
CA SER A 55 -4.52 2.68 6.06
C SER A 55 -4.38 3.65 7.24
N ASP A 56 -3.22 4.29 7.40
CA ASP A 56 -2.91 5.27 8.44
C ASP A 56 -2.93 6.74 7.90
N GLY A 57 -3.02 6.91 6.57
CA GLY A 57 -3.02 8.16 5.80
C GLY A 57 -4.16 8.25 4.76
N VAL A 58 -4.00 9.07 3.71
CA VAL A 58 -5.00 9.19 2.62
C VAL A 58 -4.54 8.46 1.36
N TYR A 59 -3.35 8.78 0.84
CA TYR A 59 -2.77 8.20 -0.37
C TYR A 59 -1.26 8.01 -0.25
N GLU A 60 -0.72 7.00 -0.93
CA GLU A 60 0.72 6.79 -1.04
C GLU A 60 1.13 6.41 -2.47
N ALA A 61 2.34 6.83 -2.85
CA ALA A 61 2.97 6.50 -4.11
C ALA A 61 4.30 5.80 -3.89
N HIS A 62 4.39 4.53 -4.27
CA HIS A 62 5.64 3.80 -4.34
C HIS A 62 6.37 4.12 -5.63
N LEU A 63 7.58 4.63 -5.49
CA LEU A 63 8.45 5.07 -6.56
C LEU A 63 9.74 4.23 -6.54
N GLU A 64 10.15 3.71 -7.69
CA GLU A 64 11.50 3.18 -7.88
C GLU A 64 12.39 4.31 -8.38
N THR A 65 13.35 4.72 -7.54
CA THR A 65 14.33 5.74 -7.95
C THR A 65 15.42 5.12 -8.82
N ALA A 66 15.95 5.89 -9.77
CA ALA A 66 17.06 5.43 -10.62
C ALA A 66 18.34 5.08 -9.82
N ASP A 67 18.47 5.64 -8.60
CA ASP A 67 19.57 5.40 -7.67
C ASP A 67 19.47 4.07 -6.91
N GLY A 68 18.33 3.36 -7.04
CA GLY A 68 18.14 2.01 -6.52
C GLY A 68 17.18 1.82 -5.35
N PRO A 69 17.03 2.75 -4.37
CA PRO A 69 16.04 2.56 -3.31
C PRO A 69 14.61 2.83 -3.81
N GLU A 70 13.66 2.10 -3.25
CA GLU A 70 12.23 2.43 -3.37
C GLU A 70 11.93 3.60 -2.41
N VAL A 71 11.21 4.59 -2.90
CA VAL A 71 10.73 5.72 -2.10
C VAL A 71 9.21 5.68 -2.09
N THR A 72 8.62 5.73 -0.91
CA THR A 72 7.18 5.93 -0.76
C THR A 72 6.93 7.40 -0.49
N VAL A 73 6.11 8.04 -1.30
CA VAL A 73 5.67 9.43 -1.11
C VAL A 73 4.26 9.40 -0.52
N GLU A 74 4.10 9.99 0.64
CA GLU A 74 2.82 10.13 1.33
C GLU A 74 2.12 11.40 0.84
N VAL A 75 0.84 11.27 0.47
CA VAL A 75 0.04 12.36 -0.11
C VAL A 75 -1.29 12.50 0.62
N ASP A 76 -1.67 13.73 0.97
CA ASP A 76 -2.93 14.01 1.66
C ASP A 76 -4.14 14.13 0.71
N GLU A 77 -5.33 14.35 1.29
CA GLU A 77 -6.57 14.53 0.52
C GLU A 77 -6.57 15.76 -0.40
N ASN A 78 -5.69 16.72 -0.16
CA ASN A 78 -5.49 17.89 -1.02
C ASN A 78 -4.45 17.66 -2.13
N PHE A 79 -3.89 16.45 -2.24
CA PHE A 79 -2.81 16.08 -3.15
C PHE A 79 -1.50 16.83 -2.89
N GLU A 80 -1.26 17.22 -1.64
CA GLU A 80 0.01 17.77 -1.18
C GLU A 80 0.86 16.66 -0.56
N VAL A 81 2.16 16.66 -0.86
CA VAL A 81 3.11 15.70 -0.28
C VAL A 81 3.29 16.04 1.21
N THR A 82 3.00 15.08 2.08
CA THR A 82 3.12 15.24 3.54
C THR A 82 4.35 14.56 4.11
N GLY A 83 4.90 13.58 3.40
CA GLY A 83 6.00 12.76 3.87
C GLY A 83 6.66 11.98 2.75
N GLU A 84 7.85 11.48 3.04
CA GLU A 84 8.63 10.63 2.16
C GLU A 84 9.40 9.60 2.99
N GLU A 85 9.27 8.34 2.62
CA GLU A 85 9.91 7.22 3.30
C GLU A 85 10.80 6.47 2.31
N THR A 86 12.11 6.53 2.52
CA THR A 86 13.08 5.80 1.68
C THR A 86 13.30 4.40 2.25
N HIS A 87 13.03 3.39 1.43
CA HIS A 87 13.30 1.99 1.75
C HIS A 87 14.70 1.58 1.25
N PRO A 88 15.57 1.03 2.13
CA PRO A 88 16.94 0.63 1.77
C PRO A 88 17.05 -0.73 1.07
#